data_AF-A0A3N5MJK4-F1
#
_entry.id   AF-A0A3N5MJK4-F1
#
_cell.length_a   1.000
_cell.length_b   1.000
_cell.length_c   1.000
_cell.angle_alpha   90.00
_cell.angle_beta   90.00
_cell.angle_gamma   90.00
#
_symmetry.space_group_name_H-M   'P 1'
#
loop_
_entity.id
_entity.type
_entity.pdbx_description
1 polymer ?
#
loop_
_entity_poly.entity_id
_entity_poly.type
_entity_poly.pdbx_seq_one_letter_code
_entity_poly.pdbx_strand_id
1 'polypeptide(L)'
;RKPGSAGKPLPSVTMRILDPSDTGEGEIEVKGPMVMQGYYKHPEATADAIRDGWFRTGDLGRIDKDGYLFITGRSKEVIVLSSGKNIYPEDVESVYLASQLIKEICVTGIESEGVTESLHAVIVPDFDYAKQAGISNIQEAVKWEINELSGKLPSYMRVTGYSVTKEPLPRTPLGKLRRFMIKGDISRPAPVREKEPAEEERARDATAQAIITALRQFSKDRGKIMPEDNLELDLGLDSLSKIELVASLEKAFSLKLPENFLADTHTVGELTEKIRMQTSQGAPAEGLGKASWKSILATEPAEAVRFEESRALLLPMFLLHTFLKFIFRLFFRLEARGVQNIPAGRNFILAPNHTSYLDGFAVLLSIPFARFRNIYTLGLSDFFSGTFKGCAAKLGNVIPIDSSSYLNKALQASAQVLRHGYSLSVFPEGGRSFDGHLMEFKKGVGILAIETGIAVVPVRIEGAFDALPRTAVWPRPRKIIVTFGRPLLASDVDFSKKPEDMDEYQYFANLLRERVRDLQKADGLKTDVGKIT
;
A
#
# COMPACT_ATOMS: atom_id res chain seq x y z
N ARG A 1 26.04 -12.53 -32.89
CA ARG A 1 24.67 -12.42 -32.33
C ARG A 1 24.57 -11.06 -31.66
N LYS A 2 23.49 -10.29 -31.89
CA LYS A 2 23.22 -9.07 -31.11
C LYS A 2 22.37 -9.44 -29.88
N PRO A 3 22.73 -9.01 -28.66
CA PRO A 3 21.90 -9.24 -27.47
C PRO A 3 20.47 -8.71 -27.68
N GLY A 4 19.47 -9.50 -27.29
CA GLY A 4 18.05 -9.15 -27.45
C GLY A 4 17.46 -9.28 -28.86
N SER A 5 18.25 -9.66 -29.87
CA SER A 5 17.74 -9.88 -31.23
C SER A 5 17.33 -11.33 -31.46
N ALA A 6 16.23 -11.53 -32.21
CA ALA A 6 15.81 -12.82 -32.76
C ALA A 6 16.71 -13.32 -33.90
N GLY A 7 17.65 -12.49 -34.37
CA GLY A 7 18.58 -12.81 -35.45
C GLY A 7 18.19 -12.23 -36.81
N LYS A 8 18.83 -12.75 -37.85
CA LYS A 8 18.54 -12.44 -39.26
C LYS A 8 17.60 -13.51 -39.83
N PRO A 9 16.83 -13.21 -40.89
CA PRO A 9 16.07 -14.23 -41.62
C PRO A 9 16.99 -15.37 -42.08
N LEU A 10 16.46 -16.60 -42.07
CA LEU A 10 17.13 -17.73 -42.70
C LEU A 10 17.24 -17.51 -44.22
N PRO A 11 18.15 -18.21 -44.93
CA PRO A 11 18.17 -18.23 -46.38
C PRO A 11 16.78 -18.63 -46.93
N SER A 12 16.30 -17.93 -47.96
CA SER A 12 14.97 -18.11 -48.58
C SER A 12 13.77 -17.58 -47.77
N VAL A 13 14.02 -16.82 -46.70
CA VAL A 13 12.96 -16.18 -45.88
C VAL A 13 13.01 -14.68 -46.09
N THR A 14 11.86 -14.11 -46.43
CA THR A 14 11.69 -12.66 -46.47
C THR A 14 10.86 -12.24 -45.27
N MET A 15 11.28 -11.18 -44.59
CA MET A 15 10.54 -10.56 -43.50
C MET A 15 10.33 -9.08 -43.80
N ARG A 16 9.21 -8.52 -43.34
CA ARG A 16 8.96 -7.08 -43.37
C ARG A 16 8.18 -6.64 -42.12
N ILE A 17 8.18 -5.33 -41.87
CA ILE A 17 7.37 -4.70 -40.84
C ILE A 17 6.17 -4.05 -41.52
N LEU A 18 4.97 -4.50 -41.18
CA LEU A 18 3.70 -3.95 -41.62
C LEU A 18 3.34 -2.75 -40.73
N ASP A 19 2.89 -1.66 -41.36
CA ASP A 19 2.47 -0.39 -40.74
C ASP A 19 3.44 0.11 -39.64
N PRO A 20 4.72 0.34 -39.98
CA PRO A 20 5.70 0.79 -39.00
C PRO A 20 5.36 2.19 -38.47
N SER A 21 5.45 2.34 -37.15
CA SER A 21 5.37 3.63 -36.45
C SER A 21 6.58 4.54 -36.78
N ASP A 22 6.58 5.76 -36.23
CA ASP A 22 7.72 6.68 -36.30
C ASP A 22 9.02 6.10 -35.70
N THR A 23 8.92 5.10 -34.82
CA THR A 23 10.07 4.39 -34.24
C THR A 23 10.50 3.17 -35.07
N GLY A 24 9.82 2.89 -36.18
CA GLY A 24 10.06 1.74 -37.05
C GLY A 24 9.47 0.43 -36.55
N GLU A 25 8.56 0.48 -35.57
CA GLU A 25 7.92 -0.69 -34.95
C GLU A 25 6.56 -0.97 -35.60
N GLY A 26 6.30 -2.23 -35.93
CA GLY A 26 5.03 -2.65 -36.53
C GLY A 26 4.88 -4.16 -36.49
N GLU A 27 3.86 -4.70 -37.16
CA GLU A 27 3.62 -6.15 -37.17
C GLU A 27 4.61 -6.87 -38.08
N ILE A 28 5.15 -7.98 -37.60
CA ILE A 28 6.11 -8.78 -38.35
C ILE A 28 5.32 -9.64 -39.35
N GLU A 29 5.65 -9.51 -40.63
CA GLU A 29 5.17 -10.40 -41.68
C GLU A 29 6.32 -11.21 -42.25
N VAL A 30 6.07 -12.50 -42.49
CA VAL A 30 7.05 -13.43 -43.06
C VAL A 30 6.52 -14.10 -44.31
N LYS A 31 7.42 -14.33 -45.27
CA LYS A 31 7.15 -15.04 -46.51
C LYS A 31 8.30 -15.99 -46.81
N GLY A 32 7.97 -17.25 -47.11
CA GLY A 32 8.96 -18.27 -47.39
C GLY A 32 8.37 -19.69 -47.35
N PRO A 33 9.20 -20.70 -47.60
CA PRO A 33 8.75 -22.10 -47.71
C PRO A 33 8.23 -22.70 -46.40
N MET A 34 8.49 -22.07 -45.25
CA MET A 34 7.96 -22.51 -43.95
C MET A 34 6.54 -22.04 -43.66
N VAL A 35 6.00 -21.11 -44.45
CA VAL A 35 4.64 -20.60 -44.23
C VAL A 35 3.65 -21.72 -44.52
N MET A 36 2.78 -22.01 -43.55
CA MET A 36 1.74 -23.04 -43.67
C MET A 36 0.81 -22.78 -44.86
N GLN A 37 0.16 -23.82 -45.38
CA GLN A 37 -0.85 -23.67 -46.44
C GLN A 37 -2.14 -22.98 -45.96
N GLY A 38 -2.41 -23.06 -44.66
CA GLY A 38 -3.58 -22.48 -44.01
C GLY A 38 -3.99 -23.26 -42.77
N TYR A 39 -5.03 -22.78 -42.09
CA TYR A 39 -5.63 -23.46 -40.94
C TYR A 39 -6.63 -24.53 -41.40
N TYR A 40 -6.54 -25.73 -40.83
CA TYR A 40 -7.40 -26.87 -41.18
C TYR A 40 -8.89 -26.53 -40.97
N LYS A 41 -9.68 -26.62 -42.05
CA LYS A 41 -11.13 -26.32 -42.07
C LYS A 41 -11.53 -24.91 -41.59
N HIS A 42 -10.60 -23.95 -41.61
CA HIS A 42 -10.86 -22.56 -41.21
C HIS A 42 -10.40 -21.57 -42.30
N PRO A 43 -11.17 -21.40 -43.39
CA PRO A 43 -10.78 -20.56 -44.52
C PRO A 43 -10.72 -19.07 -44.18
N GLU A 44 -11.62 -18.55 -43.35
CA GLU A 44 -11.64 -17.15 -42.92
C GLU A 44 -10.37 -16.80 -42.12
N ALA A 45 -10.04 -17.59 -41.10
CA ALA A 45 -8.81 -17.40 -40.33
C ALA A 45 -7.54 -17.55 -41.19
N THR A 46 -7.60 -18.37 -42.25
CA THR A 46 -6.49 -18.53 -43.20
C THR A 46 -6.30 -17.26 -44.03
N ALA A 47 -7.38 -16.68 -44.54
CA ALA A 47 -7.34 -15.43 -45.30
C ALA A 47 -6.93 -14.22 -44.44
N ASP A 48 -7.25 -14.24 -43.15
CA ASP A 48 -6.82 -13.21 -42.21
C ASP A 48 -5.33 -13.31 -41.85
N ALA A 49 -4.82 -14.54 -41.67
CA ALA A 49 -3.43 -14.75 -41.31
C ALA A 49 -2.48 -14.73 -42.51
N ILE A 50 -2.94 -15.07 -43.72
CA ILE A 50 -2.12 -15.09 -44.94
C ILE A 50 -2.74 -14.19 -46.01
N ARG A 51 -2.05 -13.09 -46.33
CA ARG A 51 -2.45 -12.13 -47.38
C ARG A 51 -1.32 -11.97 -48.39
N ASP A 52 -1.60 -12.18 -49.67
CA ASP A 52 -0.60 -12.09 -50.77
C ASP A 52 0.68 -12.95 -50.56
N GLY A 53 0.50 -14.08 -49.88
CA GLY A 53 1.58 -15.01 -49.51
C GLY A 53 2.46 -14.53 -48.35
N TRP A 54 2.08 -13.45 -47.66
CA TRP A 54 2.68 -13.01 -46.40
C TRP A 54 1.87 -13.52 -45.23
N PHE A 55 2.54 -14.17 -44.29
CA PHE A 55 1.96 -14.62 -43.04
C PHE A 55 2.15 -13.54 -41.96
N ARG A 56 1.03 -13.07 -41.42
CA ARG A 56 0.97 -12.17 -40.27
C ARG A 56 1.23 -12.97 -39.00
N THR A 57 2.36 -12.73 -38.34
CA THR A 57 2.75 -13.51 -37.15
C THR A 57 1.91 -13.13 -35.92
N GLY A 58 1.32 -11.93 -35.92
CA GLY A 58 0.71 -11.32 -34.75
C GLY A 58 1.74 -10.74 -33.77
N ASP A 59 3.03 -10.92 -34.01
CA ASP A 59 4.13 -10.38 -33.20
C ASP A 59 4.54 -9.00 -33.73
N LEU A 60 4.85 -8.08 -32.83
CA LEU A 60 5.38 -6.76 -33.15
C LEU A 60 6.90 -6.77 -33.07
N GLY A 61 7.53 -5.97 -33.92
CA GLY A 61 8.97 -5.79 -33.87
C GLY A 61 9.48 -4.71 -34.79
N ARG A 62 10.80 -4.59 -34.80
CA ARG A 62 11.55 -3.70 -35.70
C ARG A 62 12.78 -4.38 -36.26
N ILE A 63 13.17 -3.97 -37.46
CA ILE A 63 14.39 -4.43 -38.12
C ILE A 63 15.42 -3.30 -38.03
N ASP A 64 16.60 -3.60 -37.50
CA ASP A 64 17.67 -2.60 -37.44
C ASP A 64 18.40 -2.44 -38.80
N LYS A 65 19.26 -1.43 -38.89
CA LYS A 65 20.08 -1.13 -40.08
C LYS A 65 20.98 -2.29 -40.54
N ASP A 66 21.29 -3.23 -39.65
CA ASP A 66 22.16 -4.37 -39.94
C ASP A 66 21.34 -5.63 -40.30
N GLY A 67 20.00 -5.51 -40.39
CA GLY A 67 19.06 -6.55 -40.77
C GLY A 67 18.68 -7.51 -39.63
N TYR A 68 18.89 -7.12 -38.36
CA TYR A 68 18.51 -7.90 -37.19
C TYR A 68 17.10 -7.58 -36.73
N LEU A 69 16.30 -8.61 -36.48
CA LEU A 69 14.95 -8.49 -35.94
C LEU A 69 14.98 -8.39 -34.41
N PHE A 70 14.22 -7.44 -33.87
CA PHE A 70 13.91 -7.32 -32.45
C PHE A 70 12.41 -7.45 -32.27
N ILE A 71 11.97 -8.47 -31.52
CA ILE A 71 10.56 -8.69 -31.20
C ILE A 71 10.26 -7.85 -29.97
N THR A 72 9.24 -6.99 -30.05
CA THR A 72 8.87 -6.04 -28.99
C THR A 72 7.57 -6.42 -28.29
N GLY A 73 6.77 -7.34 -28.85
CA GLY A 73 5.61 -7.88 -28.15
C GLY A 73 4.62 -8.54 -29.10
N ARG A 74 3.35 -8.59 -28.71
CA ARG A 74 2.23 -9.08 -29.54
C ARG A 74 1.25 -7.96 -29.83
N SER A 75 0.83 -7.87 -31.09
CA SER A 75 -0.13 -6.86 -31.57
C SER A 75 -1.43 -6.83 -30.76
N LYS A 76 -1.92 -8.00 -30.32
CA LYS A 76 -3.15 -8.13 -29.53
C LYS A 76 -2.99 -7.90 -28.03
N GLU A 77 -1.77 -7.66 -27.54
CA GLU A 77 -1.45 -7.55 -26.11
C GLU A 77 -0.82 -6.19 -25.75
N VAL A 78 -0.61 -5.31 -26.73
CA VAL A 78 -0.17 -3.93 -26.47
C VAL A 78 -1.30 -3.16 -25.80
N ILE A 79 -0.97 -2.51 -24.69
CA ILE A 79 -1.87 -1.58 -24.01
C ILE A 79 -1.61 -0.19 -24.59
N VAL A 80 -2.63 0.44 -25.15
CA VAL A 80 -2.54 1.81 -25.69
C VAL A 80 -3.18 2.76 -24.70
N LEU A 81 -2.37 3.62 -24.07
CA LEU A 81 -2.86 4.61 -23.11
C LEU A 81 -3.62 5.73 -23.83
N SER A 82 -4.49 6.42 -23.08
CA SER A 82 -5.19 7.65 -23.51
C SER A 82 -4.26 8.72 -24.10
N SER A 83 -2.99 8.72 -23.66
CA SER A 83 -1.93 9.58 -24.16
C SER A 83 -1.37 9.20 -25.55
N GLY A 84 -1.85 8.11 -26.15
CA GLY A 84 -1.34 7.55 -27.41
C GLY A 84 -0.02 6.78 -27.28
N LYS A 85 0.43 6.50 -26.05
CA LYS A 85 1.65 5.72 -25.78
C LYS A 85 1.34 4.22 -25.75
N ASN A 86 2.14 3.45 -26.48
CA ASN A 86 2.11 1.99 -26.45
C ASN A 86 2.90 1.46 -25.25
N ILE A 87 2.28 0.57 -24.51
CA ILE A 87 2.86 -0.16 -23.39
C ILE A 87 2.91 -1.64 -23.77
N TYR A 88 4.11 -2.21 -23.68
CA TYR A 88 4.35 -3.64 -23.78
C TYR A 88 4.34 -4.21 -22.36
N PRO A 89 3.31 -4.98 -21.94
CA PRO A 89 3.19 -5.45 -20.57
C PRO A 89 4.42 -6.23 -20.11
N GLU A 90 5.03 -7.03 -20.98
CA GLU A 90 6.22 -7.84 -20.67
C GLU A 90 7.42 -7.00 -20.23
N ASP A 91 7.63 -5.84 -20.84
CA ASP A 91 8.72 -4.93 -20.46
C ASP A 91 8.49 -4.40 -19.04
N VAL A 92 7.25 -4.06 -18.71
CA VAL A 92 6.85 -3.56 -17.38
C VAL A 92 6.93 -4.67 -16.34
N GLU A 93 6.35 -5.83 -16.64
CA GLU A 93 6.34 -7.03 -15.81
C GLU A 93 7.77 -7.48 -15.45
N SER A 94 8.70 -7.46 -16.41
CA SER A 94 10.10 -7.86 -16.20
C SER A 94 10.82 -7.04 -15.13
N VAL A 95 10.48 -5.75 -14.99
CA VAL A 95 11.08 -4.88 -13.98
C VAL A 95 10.58 -5.25 -12.59
N TYR A 96 9.31 -5.60 -12.46
CA TYR A 96 8.72 -6.04 -11.18
C TYR A 96 9.13 -7.46 -10.80
N LEU A 97 9.30 -8.36 -11.78
CA LEU A 97 9.81 -9.72 -11.58
C LEU A 97 11.27 -9.78 -11.12
N ALA A 98 11.97 -8.64 -11.07
CA ALA A 98 13.28 -8.56 -10.42
C ALA A 98 13.19 -8.73 -8.89
N SER A 99 12.01 -8.60 -8.29
CA SER A 99 11.79 -8.90 -6.87
C SER A 99 11.72 -10.39 -6.59
N GLN A 100 12.37 -10.83 -5.51
CA GLN A 100 12.17 -12.18 -4.97
C GLN A 100 10.79 -12.37 -4.32
N LEU A 101 10.11 -11.29 -3.93
CA LEU A 101 8.78 -11.36 -3.33
C LEU A 101 7.67 -11.55 -4.38
N ILE A 102 7.94 -11.25 -5.67
CA ILE A 102 6.95 -11.34 -6.75
C ILE A 102 7.22 -12.61 -7.56
N LYS A 103 6.38 -13.63 -7.36
CA LYS A 103 6.46 -14.91 -8.09
C LYS A 103 5.89 -14.80 -9.49
N GLU A 104 4.73 -14.17 -9.63
CA GLU A 104 4.08 -13.91 -10.91
C GLU A 104 3.47 -12.50 -10.93
N ILE A 105 3.42 -11.89 -12.11
CA ILE A 105 2.76 -10.61 -12.33
C ILE A 105 2.12 -10.58 -13.72
N CYS A 106 0.94 -9.96 -13.82
CA CYS A 106 0.31 -9.59 -15.08
C CYS A 106 -0.04 -8.12 -15.05
N VAL A 107 0.42 -7.37 -16.05
CA VAL A 107 0.05 -5.95 -16.22
C VAL A 107 -1.09 -5.85 -17.23
N THR A 108 -2.13 -5.11 -16.84
CA THR A 108 -3.35 -4.87 -17.61
C THR A 108 -3.66 -3.37 -17.67
N GLY A 109 -4.44 -2.96 -18.67
CA GLY A 109 -4.96 -1.58 -18.76
C GLY A 109 -6.25 -1.41 -17.96
N ILE A 110 -6.37 -0.33 -17.20
CA ILE A 110 -7.64 0.12 -16.62
C ILE A 110 -8.36 0.95 -17.67
N GLU A 111 -9.48 0.42 -18.17
CA GLU A 111 -10.33 1.09 -19.15
C GLU A 111 -11.42 1.92 -18.44
N SER A 112 -11.56 3.17 -18.86
CA SER A 112 -12.61 4.11 -18.45
C SER A 112 -13.20 4.71 -19.71
N GLU A 113 -14.52 4.60 -19.87
CA GLU A 113 -15.25 5.09 -21.07
C GLU A 113 -14.66 4.60 -22.43
N GLY A 114 -14.09 3.38 -22.45
CA GLY A 114 -13.50 2.78 -23.65
C GLY A 114 -12.07 3.22 -23.98
N VAL A 115 -11.43 3.97 -23.08
CA VAL A 115 -10.03 4.41 -23.20
C VAL A 115 -9.23 3.87 -22.01
N THR A 116 -8.02 3.35 -22.25
CA THR A 116 -7.15 2.95 -21.14
C THR A 116 -6.52 4.18 -20.49
N GLU A 117 -6.89 4.48 -19.26
CA GLU A 117 -6.35 5.63 -18.52
C GLU A 117 -5.01 5.31 -17.86
N SER A 118 -4.86 4.09 -17.33
CA SER A 118 -3.69 3.71 -16.54
C SER A 118 -3.44 2.20 -16.52
N LEU A 119 -2.38 1.76 -15.82
CA LEU A 119 -1.97 0.36 -15.72
C LEU A 119 -2.29 -0.22 -14.33
N HIS A 120 -2.73 -1.49 -14.30
CA HIS A 120 -2.96 -2.26 -13.09
C HIS A 120 -2.15 -3.56 -13.09
N ALA A 121 -1.58 -3.95 -11.97
CA ALA A 121 -0.88 -5.22 -11.81
C ALA A 121 -1.70 -6.25 -11.02
N VAL A 122 -1.77 -7.50 -11.51
CA VAL A 122 -2.22 -8.65 -10.71
C VAL A 122 -0.99 -9.45 -10.31
N ILE A 123 -0.74 -9.57 -9.01
CA ILE A 123 0.51 -10.07 -8.43
C ILE A 123 0.24 -11.34 -7.64
N VAL A 124 1.06 -12.37 -7.88
CA VAL A 124 1.16 -13.56 -7.05
C VAL A 124 2.47 -13.47 -6.26
N PRO A 125 2.42 -13.33 -4.93
CA PRO A 125 3.62 -13.30 -4.10
C PRO A 125 4.33 -14.65 -4.04
N ASP A 126 5.63 -14.62 -3.81
CA ASP A 126 6.37 -15.81 -3.40
C ASP A 126 6.23 -16.01 -1.88
N PHE A 127 5.27 -16.85 -1.49
CA PHE A 127 5.00 -17.14 -0.08
C PHE A 127 6.14 -17.89 0.62
N ASP A 128 6.93 -18.68 -0.11
CA ASP A 128 8.07 -19.40 0.46
C ASP A 128 9.21 -18.42 0.79
N TYR A 129 9.48 -17.49 -0.12
CA TYR A 129 10.39 -16.37 0.14
C TYR A 129 9.88 -15.48 1.28
N ALA A 130 8.61 -15.10 1.27
CA ALA A 130 8.03 -14.24 2.31
C ALA A 130 8.22 -14.85 3.71
N LYS A 131 8.00 -16.16 3.85
CA LYS A 131 8.22 -16.90 5.09
C LYS A 131 9.69 -16.90 5.52
N GLN A 132 10.62 -17.18 4.60
CA GLN A 132 12.05 -17.17 4.88
C GLN A 132 12.58 -15.79 5.27
N ALA A 133 12.01 -14.74 4.69
CA ALA A 133 12.34 -13.35 4.97
C ALA A 133 11.63 -12.77 6.20
N GLY A 134 10.75 -13.53 6.87
CA GLY A 134 9.97 -13.06 8.01
C GLY A 134 8.95 -11.97 7.66
N ILE A 135 8.50 -11.95 6.41
CA ILE A 135 7.55 -10.96 5.90
C ILE A 135 6.14 -11.39 6.28
N SER A 136 5.61 -10.77 7.34
CA SER A 136 4.28 -11.08 7.87
C SER A 136 3.13 -10.33 7.20
N ASN A 137 3.41 -9.17 6.61
CA ASN A 137 2.44 -8.30 5.92
C ASN A 137 2.73 -8.28 4.42
N ILE A 138 2.09 -9.18 3.69
CA ILE A 138 2.39 -9.42 2.27
C ILE A 138 1.92 -8.24 1.42
N GLN A 139 0.74 -7.69 1.70
CA GLN A 139 0.20 -6.53 1.00
C GLN A 139 1.12 -5.33 1.12
N GLU A 140 1.62 -5.05 2.32
CA GLU A 140 2.55 -3.94 2.55
C GLU A 140 3.92 -4.20 1.94
N ALA A 141 4.46 -5.42 2.05
CA ALA A 141 5.75 -5.74 1.44
C ALA A 141 5.70 -5.65 -0.09
N VAL A 142 4.66 -6.23 -0.72
CA VAL A 142 4.41 -6.09 -2.17
C VAL A 142 4.24 -4.61 -2.54
N LYS A 143 3.52 -3.83 -1.71
CA LYS A 143 3.42 -2.38 -1.89
C LYS A 143 4.82 -1.77 -1.95
N TRP A 144 5.66 -1.97 -0.94
CA TRP A 144 7.01 -1.42 -0.88
C TRP A 144 7.83 -1.79 -2.11
N GLU A 145 7.76 -3.04 -2.53
CA GLU A 145 8.50 -3.57 -3.66
C GLU A 145 8.09 -2.96 -5.00
N ILE A 146 6.77 -2.93 -5.26
CA ILE A 146 6.21 -2.27 -6.45
C ILE A 146 6.64 -0.80 -6.46
N ASN A 147 6.67 -0.14 -5.30
CA ASN A 147 7.04 1.26 -5.22
C ASN A 147 8.51 1.50 -5.55
N GLU A 148 9.40 0.64 -5.05
CA GLU A 148 10.83 0.72 -5.33
C GLU A 148 11.12 0.46 -6.81
N LEU A 149 10.55 -0.61 -7.36
CA LEU A 149 10.79 -1.03 -8.73
C LEU A 149 10.14 -0.10 -9.76
N SER A 150 8.99 0.50 -9.44
CA SER A 150 8.35 1.52 -10.28
C SER A 150 9.25 2.74 -10.55
N GLY A 151 10.20 3.04 -9.66
CA GLY A 151 11.16 4.12 -9.84
C GLY A 151 12.08 3.93 -11.06
N LYS A 152 12.29 2.69 -11.49
CA LYS A 152 13.11 2.32 -12.65
C LYS A 152 12.39 2.51 -13.99
N LEU A 153 11.07 2.67 -13.96
CA LEU A 153 10.23 2.82 -15.14
C LEU A 153 9.93 4.31 -15.44
N PRO A 154 9.80 4.69 -16.73
CA PRO A 154 9.18 5.97 -17.12
C PRO A 154 7.78 6.13 -16.52
N SER A 155 7.35 7.36 -16.25
CA SER A 155 6.09 7.63 -15.53
C SER A 155 4.85 6.97 -16.17
N TYR A 156 4.79 6.92 -17.50
CA TYR A 156 3.67 6.34 -18.24
C TYR A 156 3.67 4.80 -18.26
N MET A 157 4.78 4.14 -17.88
CA MET A 157 4.91 2.68 -17.79
C MET A 157 4.63 2.14 -16.38
N ARG A 158 4.39 3.02 -15.40
CA ARG A 158 4.22 2.61 -14.01
C ARG A 158 2.79 2.15 -13.77
N VAL A 159 2.66 1.08 -12.98
CA VAL A 159 1.36 0.63 -12.50
C VAL A 159 0.81 1.64 -11.47
N THR A 160 -0.44 2.06 -11.65
CA THR A 160 -1.13 2.99 -10.75
C THR A 160 -1.90 2.26 -9.66
N GLY A 161 -2.23 0.99 -9.90
CA GLY A 161 -2.90 0.10 -8.95
C GLY A 161 -2.35 -1.32 -9.05
N TYR A 162 -2.60 -2.11 -8.01
CA TYR A 162 -2.32 -3.54 -8.03
C TYR A 162 -3.32 -4.32 -7.19
N SER A 163 -3.43 -5.62 -7.47
CA SER A 163 -4.18 -6.60 -6.71
C SER A 163 -3.25 -7.78 -6.40
N VAL A 164 -3.34 -8.32 -5.19
CA VAL A 164 -2.57 -9.49 -4.77
C VAL A 164 -3.49 -10.70 -4.73
N THR A 165 -3.07 -11.82 -5.31
CA THR A 165 -3.80 -13.08 -5.28
C THR A 165 -2.89 -14.24 -4.89
N LYS A 166 -3.45 -15.26 -4.25
CA LYS A 166 -2.77 -16.52 -3.94
C LYS A 166 -2.78 -17.52 -5.10
N GLU A 167 -3.70 -17.33 -6.05
CA GLU A 167 -3.91 -18.27 -7.14
C GLU A 167 -2.89 -18.03 -8.27
N PRO A 168 -2.23 -19.09 -8.78
CA PRO A 168 -1.34 -18.96 -9.93
C PRO A 168 -2.07 -18.34 -11.12
N LEU A 169 -1.37 -17.48 -11.86
CA LEU A 169 -1.98 -16.80 -13.00
C LEU A 169 -2.29 -17.82 -14.11
N PRO A 170 -3.41 -17.66 -14.85
CA PRO A 170 -3.81 -18.61 -15.87
C PRO A 170 -2.75 -18.70 -16.97
N ARG A 171 -2.21 -19.90 -17.17
CA ARG A 171 -1.20 -20.20 -18.20
C ARG A 171 -1.71 -21.21 -19.21
N THR A 172 -1.13 -21.17 -20.41
CA THR A 172 -1.25 -22.24 -21.41
C THR A 172 -0.46 -23.47 -20.95
N PRO A 173 -0.73 -24.67 -21.50
CA PRO A 173 0.11 -25.85 -21.25
C PRO A 173 1.60 -25.65 -21.59
N LEU A 174 1.92 -24.67 -22.44
CA LEU A 174 3.28 -24.25 -22.80
C LEU A 174 3.84 -23.15 -21.88
N GLY A 175 3.17 -22.85 -20.75
CA GLY A 175 3.63 -21.89 -19.74
C GLY A 175 3.36 -20.42 -20.05
N LYS A 176 2.85 -20.07 -21.25
CA LYS A 176 2.52 -18.68 -21.62
C LYS A 176 1.30 -18.14 -20.86
N LEU A 177 1.39 -16.91 -20.35
CA LEU A 177 0.31 -16.23 -19.64
C LEU A 177 -0.91 -16.01 -20.54
N ARG A 178 -2.11 -16.27 -20.01
CA ARG A 178 -3.39 -16.01 -20.69
C ARG A 178 -3.99 -14.70 -20.19
N ARG A 179 -3.37 -13.58 -20.58
CA ARG A 179 -3.73 -12.21 -20.14
C ARG A 179 -5.22 -11.89 -20.32
N PHE A 180 -5.85 -12.35 -21.40
CA PHE A 180 -7.28 -12.15 -21.66
C PHE A 180 -8.23 -12.80 -20.64
N MET A 181 -7.76 -13.80 -19.88
CA MET A 181 -8.52 -14.42 -18.77
C MET A 181 -8.39 -13.61 -17.48
N ILE A 182 -7.40 -12.73 -17.41
CA ILE A 182 -7.13 -11.83 -16.29
C ILE A 182 -7.86 -10.52 -16.61
N LYS A 183 -9.20 -10.57 -16.67
CA LYS A 183 -10.02 -9.35 -16.66
C LYS A 183 -10.24 -8.94 -15.22
N GLY A 184 -10.29 -7.62 -14.97
CA GLY A 184 -10.33 -6.97 -13.66
C GLY A 184 -11.56 -7.30 -12.80
N ASP A 185 -11.78 -8.58 -12.48
CA ASP A 185 -12.63 -9.03 -11.39
C ASP A 185 -11.90 -8.72 -10.08
N ILE A 186 -11.98 -7.45 -9.67
CA ILE A 186 -11.63 -6.96 -8.32
C ILE A 186 -12.64 -7.48 -7.27
N SER A 187 -13.60 -8.33 -7.64
CA SER A 187 -14.71 -8.75 -6.77
C SER A 187 -15.35 -10.07 -7.21
N ARG A 188 -14.57 -11.12 -7.43
CA ARG A 188 -15.13 -12.47 -7.33
C ARG A 188 -14.51 -13.17 -6.13
N PRO A 189 -15.30 -13.49 -5.08
CA PRO A 189 -14.92 -14.55 -4.17
C PRO A 189 -14.60 -15.77 -5.04
N ALA A 190 -13.53 -16.49 -4.69
CA ALA A 190 -13.19 -17.74 -5.33
C ALA A 190 -14.48 -18.58 -5.52
N PRO A 191 -14.67 -19.26 -6.67
CA PRO A 191 -15.81 -20.16 -6.82
C PRO A 191 -15.84 -21.06 -5.59
N VAL A 192 -16.97 -21.06 -4.88
CA VAL A 192 -17.22 -21.94 -3.75
C VAL A 192 -16.86 -23.34 -4.21
N ARG A 193 -15.71 -23.83 -3.76
CA ARG A 193 -15.30 -25.21 -4.01
C ARG A 193 -16.23 -26.06 -3.16
N GLU A 194 -17.36 -26.44 -3.73
CA GLU A 194 -18.05 -27.64 -3.31
C GLU A 194 -17.13 -28.82 -3.62
N LYS A 195 -16.27 -29.15 -2.66
CA LYS A 195 -15.75 -30.51 -2.55
C LYS A 195 -16.57 -31.20 -1.47
N GLU A 196 -17.22 -32.27 -1.89
CA GLU A 196 -17.87 -33.27 -1.06
C GLU A 196 -16.94 -33.81 0.03
N PRO A 197 -17.51 -34.29 1.14
CA PRO A 197 -16.84 -34.29 2.41
C PRO A 197 -15.86 -35.47 2.54
N ALA A 198 -14.63 -35.16 2.93
CA ALA A 198 -13.89 -36.07 3.81
C ALA A 198 -14.45 -35.89 5.25
N GLU A 199 -15.73 -36.24 5.41
CA GLU A 199 -16.37 -36.67 6.67
C GLU A 199 -15.66 -37.99 7.02
N GLU A 200 -14.94 -38.16 8.14
CA GLU A 200 -15.50 -38.20 9.49
C GLU A 200 -14.47 -37.89 10.61
N GLU A 201 -13.22 -37.49 10.32
CA GLU A 201 -12.18 -37.44 11.36
C GLU A 201 -11.82 -36.03 11.89
N ARG A 202 -12.38 -34.96 11.32
CA ARG A 202 -12.07 -33.57 11.71
C ARG A 202 -13.09 -32.90 12.65
N ALA A 203 -14.08 -33.64 13.13
CA ALA A 203 -15.19 -33.12 13.93
C ALA A 203 -14.93 -33.04 15.45
N ARG A 204 -13.69 -33.12 15.96
CA ARG A 204 -13.40 -32.98 17.41
C ARG A 204 -12.11 -32.24 17.75
N ASP A 205 -11.63 -31.32 16.93
CA ASP A 205 -10.58 -30.41 17.39
C ASP A 205 -11.18 -29.16 18.05
N ALA A 206 -11.31 -29.20 19.37
CA ALA A 206 -11.74 -28.06 20.18
C ALA A 206 -10.85 -26.83 19.95
N THR A 207 -9.56 -27.04 19.63
CA THR A 207 -8.60 -25.96 19.32
C THR A 207 -8.96 -25.29 18.00
N ALA A 208 -9.14 -26.09 16.94
CA ALA A 208 -9.55 -25.56 15.63
C ALA A 208 -10.88 -24.80 15.72
N GLN A 209 -11.86 -25.33 16.48
CA GLN A 209 -13.15 -24.68 16.65
C GLN A 209 -13.05 -23.34 17.41
N ALA A 210 -12.23 -23.28 18.46
CA ALA A 210 -11.97 -22.05 19.19
C ALA A 210 -11.24 -21.00 18.33
N ILE A 211 -10.28 -21.42 17.50
CA ILE A 211 -9.58 -20.55 16.55
C ILE A 211 -10.53 -20.03 15.47
N ILE A 212 -11.36 -20.88 14.87
CA ILE A 212 -12.38 -20.48 13.90
C ILE A 212 -13.34 -19.46 14.54
N THR A 213 -13.73 -19.68 15.79
CA THR A 213 -14.57 -18.73 16.53
C THR A 213 -13.87 -17.37 16.73
N ALA A 214 -12.58 -17.37 17.07
CA ALA A 214 -11.77 -16.17 17.21
C ALA A 214 -11.47 -15.47 15.86
N LEU A 215 -11.51 -16.19 14.73
CA LEU A 215 -11.32 -15.62 13.39
C LEU A 215 -12.62 -15.03 12.82
N ARG A 216 -13.77 -15.60 13.17
CA ARG A 216 -15.10 -15.15 12.68
C ARG A 216 -15.44 -13.70 13.03
N GLN A 217 -14.87 -13.17 14.12
CA GLN A 217 -15.04 -11.75 14.50
C GLN A 217 -14.30 -10.77 13.56
N PHE A 218 -13.39 -11.25 12.71
CA PHE A 218 -12.60 -10.42 11.78
C PHE A 218 -12.90 -10.70 10.30
N SER A 219 -13.43 -11.89 9.98
CA SER A 219 -13.81 -12.22 8.60
C SER A 219 -15.07 -11.46 8.17
N LYS A 220 -14.93 -10.59 7.16
CA LYS A 220 -16.07 -9.89 6.53
C LYS A 220 -17.02 -10.85 5.83
N ASP A 221 -16.49 -11.96 5.34
CA ASP A 221 -17.27 -12.98 4.65
C ASP A 221 -17.70 -14.07 5.64
N ARG A 222 -19.00 -14.32 5.74
CA ARG A 222 -19.59 -15.36 6.62
C ARG A 222 -19.44 -16.77 6.03
N GLY A 223 -18.51 -16.94 5.11
CA GLY A 223 -18.14 -18.22 4.51
C GLY A 223 -17.55 -19.20 5.52
N LYS A 224 -17.43 -20.46 5.09
CA LYS A 224 -16.80 -21.51 5.89
C LYS A 224 -15.28 -21.33 5.86
N ILE A 225 -14.69 -20.94 7.00
CA ILE A 225 -13.24 -20.81 7.16
C ILE A 225 -12.58 -22.20 7.07
N MET A 226 -11.57 -22.32 6.22
CA MET A 226 -10.82 -23.54 5.96
C MET A 226 -9.36 -23.44 6.43
N PRO A 227 -8.69 -24.57 6.73
CA PRO A 227 -7.27 -24.57 7.15
C PRO A 227 -6.31 -23.92 6.14
N GLU A 228 -6.60 -24.02 4.84
CA GLU A 228 -5.79 -23.45 3.75
C GLU A 228 -6.01 -21.95 3.53
N ASP A 229 -6.97 -21.32 4.22
CA ASP A 229 -7.22 -19.89 4.07
C ASP A 229 -6.05 -19.07 4.62
N ASN A 230 -5.58 -18.12 3.82
CA ASN A 230 -4.57 -17.15 4.18
C ASN A 230 -5.18 -16.08 5.09
N LEU A 231 -4.53 -15.82 6.22
CA LEU A 231 -5.01 -14.88 7.23
C LEU A 231 -5.21 -13.48 6.63
N GLU A 232 -4.31 -13.01 5.77
CA GLU A 232 -4.36 -11.65 5.23
C GLU A 232 -5.17 -11.57 3.94
N LEU A 233 -4.90 -12.45 2.98
CA LEU A 233 -5.49 -12.36 1.65
C LEU A 233 -6.92 -12.89 1.58
N ASP A 234 -7.23 -13.97 2.29
CA ASP A 234 -8.55 -14.60 2.25
C ASP A 234 -9.46 -14.09 3.37
N LEU A 235 -8.92 -13.98 4.60
CA LEU A 235 -9.70 -13.53 5.76
C LEU A 235 -9.64 -12.01 5.96
N GLY A 236 -8.78 -11.29 5.23
CA GLY A 236 -8.68 -9.84 5.31
C GLY A 236 -8.07 -9.30 6.61
N LEU A 237 -7.30 -10.12 7.35
CA LEU A 237 -6.65 -9.68 8.59
C LEU A 237 -5.52 -8.70 8.29
N ASP A 238 -5.77 -7.42 8.53
CA ASP A 238 -4.74 -6.39 8.55
C ASP A 238 -3.85 -6.49 9.80
N SER A 239 -2.78 -5.68 9.86
CA SER A 239 -1.82 -5.70 10.97
C SER A 239 -2.44 -5.43 12.34
N LEU A 240 -3.55 -4.70 12.44
CA LEU A 240 -4.23 -4.44 13.72
C LEU A 240 -5.17 -5.58 14.10
N SER A 241 -5.91 -6.11 13.14
CA SER A 241 -6.77 -7.27 13.35
C SER A 241 -5.95 -8.53 13.70
N LYS A 242 -4.70 -8.65 13.21
CA LYS A 242 -3.74 -9.67 13.68
C LYS A 242 -3.39 -9.51 15.17
N ILE A 243 -3.25 -8.28 15.67
CA ILE A 243 -3.00 -8.02 17.11
C ILE A 243 -4.23 -8.39 17.95
N GLU A 244 -5.42 -7.97 17.51
CA GLU A 244 -6.69 -8.31 18.16
C GLU A 244 -6.94 -9.83 18.17
N LEU A 245 -6.55 -10.52 17.09
CA LEU A 245 -6.59 -11.98 16.99
C LEU A 245 -5.66 -12.63 18.02
N VAL A 246 -4.40 -12.21 18.12
CA VAL A 246 -3.46 -12.75 19.13
C VAL A 246 -4.05 -12.59 20.53
N ALA A 247 -4.55 -11.41 20.88
CA ALA A 247 -5.11 -11.15 22.20
C ALA A 247 -6.40 -11.98 22.46
N SER A 248 -7.18 -12.24 21.42
CA SER A 248 -8.35 -13.13 21.49
C SER A 248 -7.95 -14.59 21.70
N LEU A 249 -6.86 -15.04 21.07
CA LEU A 249 -6.32 -16.39 21.23
C LEU A 249 -5.68 -16.59 22.60
N GLU A 250 -4.88 -15.63 23.08
CA GLU A 250 -4.33 -15.64 24.44
C GLU A 250 -5.44 -15.87 25.47
N LYS A 251 -6.55 -15.14 25.33
CA LYS A 251 -7.73 -15.31 26.18
C LYS A 251 -8.41 -16.66 25.98
N ALA A 252 -8.66 -17.08 24.73
CA ALA A 252 -9.40 -18.31 24.44
C ALA A 252 -8.68 -19.56 24.95
N PHE A 253 -7.34 -19.53 24.97
CA PHE A 253 -6.49 -20.65 25.37
C PHE A 253 -5.80 -20.43 26.72
N SER A 254 -6.01 -19.29 27.39
CA SER A 254 -5.30 -18.90 28.62
C SER A 254 -3.77 -19.01 28.49
N LEU A 255 -3.25 -18.59 27.34
CA LEU A 255 -1.83 -18.63 26.99
C LEU A 255 -1.25 -17.22 26.92
N LYS A 256 0.05 -17.09 27.17
CA LYS A 256 0.83 -15.91 26.80
C LYS A 256 1.55 -16.21 25.49
N LEU A 257 1.17 -15.52 24.42
CA LEU A 257 1.76 -15.70 23.10
C LEU A 257 2.87 -14.67 22.89
N PRO A 258 4.00 -15.04 22.25
CA PRO A 258 5.06 -14.07 21.98
C PRO A 258 4.59 -12.99 20.99
N GLU A 259 5.16 -11.78 21.06
CA GLU A 259 4.74 -10.65 20.21
C GLU A 259 4.87 -10.95 18.70
N ASN A 260 5.81 -11.82 18.34
CA ASN A 260 6.05 -12.26 16.97
C ASN A 260 5.28 -13.53 16.57
N PHE A 261 4.25 -13.91 17.33
CA PHE A 261 3.56 -15.18 17.16
C PHE A 261 2.98 -15.37 15.75
N LEU A 262 2.48 -14.31 15.11
CA LEU A 262 1.93 -14.39 13.75
C LEU A 262 2.91 -13.98 12.64
N ALA A 263 4.19 -13.73 12.96
CA ALA A 263 5.13 -13.16 11.99
C ALA A 263 5.41 -14.09 10.79
N ASP A 264 5.46 -15.39 11.05
CA ASP A 264 5.76 -16.48 10.12
C ASP A 264 4.53 -17.39 9.90
N THR A 265 3.34 -16.92 10.26
CA THR A 265 2.08 -17.67 10.18
C THR A 265 1.18 -17.06 9.12
N HIS A 266 0.96 -17.77 8.02
CA HIS A 266 0.22 -17.25 6.87
C HIS A 266 -1.16 -17.87 6.73
N THR A 267 -1.38 -19.10 7.21
CA THR A 267 -2.65 -19.83 7.04
C THR A 267 -3.33 -20.19 8.37
N VAL A 268 -4.64 -20.48 8.32
CA VAL A 268 -5.42 -20.95 9.47
C VAL A 268 -4.88 -22.29 10.01
N GLY A 269 -4.42 -23.17 9.12
CA GLY A 269 -3.83 -24.47 9.48
C GLY A 269 -2.51 -24.31 10.24
N GLU A 270 -1.62 -23.44 9.77
CA GLU A 270 -0.38 -23.11 10.48
C GLU A 270 -0.67 -22.51 11.86
N LEU A 271 -1.63 -21.58 11.94
CA LEU A 271 -2.07 -20.99 13.20
C LEU A 271 -2.58 -22.05 14.19
N THR A 272 -3.38 -22.99 13.69
CA THR A 272 -3.93 -24.09 14.50
C THR A 272 -2.84 -24.98 15.06
N GLU A 273 -1.86 -25.35 14.24
CA GLU A 273 -0.74 -26.19 14.67
C GLU A 273 0.15 -25.44 15.67
N LYS A 274 0.40 -24.14 15.44
CA LYS A 274 1.24 -23.33 16.33
C LYS A 274 0.62 -23.15 17.73
N ILE A 275 -0.70 -22.90 17.79
CA ILE A 275 -1.43 -22.88 19.07
C ILE A 275 -1.40 -24.25 19.73
N ARG A 276 -1.61 -25.34 18.97
CA ARG A 276 -1.57 -26.70 19.51
C ARG A 276 -0.22 -27.03 20.15
N MET A 277 0.89 -26.67 19.52
CA MET A 277 2.23 -26.83 20.10
C MET A 277 2.37 -26.05 21.41
N GLN A 278 1.82 -24.84 21.46
CA GLN A 278 1.94 -23.95 22.62
C GLN A 278 1.06 -24.37 23.80
N THR A 279 -0.16 -24.86 23.54
CA THR A 279 -1.04 -25.48 24.54
C THR A 279 -0.44 -26.77 25.09
N SER A 280 0.30 -27.51 24.26
CA SER A 280 0.98 -28.75 24.70
C SER A 280 2.24 -28.47 25.55
N GLN A 281 2.82 -27.27 25.45
CA GLN A 281 4.07 -26.88 26.11
C GLN A 281 3.89 -25.88 27.28
N GLY A 282 2.70 -25.27 27.44
CA GLY A 282 2.47 -24.15 28.35
C GLY A 282 1.83 -24.52 29.70
N ALA A 283 2.31 -23.91 30.78
CA ALA A 283 1.58 -23.78 32.04
C ALA A 283 0.47 -22.71 31.90
N PRO A 284 -0.70 -22.87 32.54
CA PRO A 284 -1.80 -21.92 32.43
C PRO A 284 -1.40 -20.53 32.94
N ALA A 285 -1.67 -19.49 32.15
CA ALA A 285 -1.49 -18.11 32.58
C ALA A 285 -2.73 -17.66 33.38
N GLU A 286 -2.60 -17.53 34.70
CA GLU A 286 -3.63 -16.90 35.53
C GLU A 286 -3.70 -15.38 35.25
N GLY A 287 -4.91 -14.85 35.05
CA GLY A 287 -5.16 -13.40 35.11
C GLY A 287 -5.22 -12.65 33.78
N LEU A 288 -5.56 -13.29 32.65
CA LEU A 288 -5.85 -12.57 31.41
C LEU A 288 -7.23 -11.88 31.49
N GLY A 289 -7.25 -10.66 32.03
CA GLY A 289 -8.39 -9.75 31.92
C GLY A 289 -8.75 -9.48 30.46
N LYS A 290 -9.97 -8.99 30.19
CA LYS A 290 -10.46 -8.70 28.82
C LYS A 290 -9.39 -7.95 28.00
N ALA A 291 -8.90 -8.57 26.93
CA ALA A 291 -8.11 -7.88 25.91
C ALA A 291 -8.96 -6.76 25.30
N SER A 292 -8.61 -5.52 25.65
CA SER A 292 -9.22 -4.31 25.13
C SER A 292 -8.08 -3.42 24.66
N TRP A 293 -8.29 -2.62 23.61
CA TRP A 293 -7.29 -1.64 23.20
C TRP A 293 -6.84 -0.76 24.37
N LYS A 294 -7.74 -0.44 25.29
CA LYS A 294 -7.42 0.17 26.58
C LYS A 294 -6.29 -0.51 27.36
N SER A 295 -6.28 -1.84 27.49
CA SER A 295 -5.24 -2.57 28.22
C SER A 295 -3.93 -2.64 27.43
N ILE A 296 -4.02 -2.82 26.10
CA ILE A 296 -2.85 -2.85 25.21
C ILE A 296 -2.13 -1.50 25.25
N LEU A 297 -2.88 -0.41 25.12
CA LEU A 297 -2.33 0.94 25.17
C LEU A 297 -1.80 1.29 26.56
N ALA A 298 -2.43 0.82 27.64
CA ALA A 298 -1.97 1.05 29.01
C ALA A 298 -0.64 0.33 29.34
N THR A 299 -0.28 -0.70 28.58
CA THR A 299 0.99 -1.39 28.73
C THR A 299 2.12 -0.51 28.21
N GLU A 300 3.20 -0.40 28.98
CA GLU A 300 4.40 0.33 28.55
C GLU A 300 5.11 -0.44 27.43
N PRO A 301 5.58 0.25 26.36
CA PRO A 301 6.32 -0.41 25.30
C PRO A 301 7.62 -1.01 25.83
N ALA A 302 8.06 -2.13 25.23
CA ALA A 302 9.30 -2.81 25.62
C ALA A 302 10.53 -1.87 25.57
N GLU A 303 10.53 -0.92 24.62
CA GLU A 303 11.46 0.19 24.56
C GLU A 303 10.73 1.48 24.91
N ALA A 304 11.02 2.05 26.07
CA ALA A 304 10.41 3.29 26.52
C ALA A 304 10.77 4.46 25.58
N VAL A 305 9.77 5.27 25.23
CA VAL A 305 9.99 6.53 24.51
C VAL A 305 10.86 7.43 25.37
N ARG A 306 12.01 7.84 24.82
CA ARG A 306 12.91 8.78 25.48
C ARG A 306 12.43 10.19 25.22
N PHE A 307 11.85 10.82 26.25
CA PHE A 307 11.49 12.23 26.22
C PHE A 307 12.73 13.08 26.52
N GLU A 308 13.02 14.03 25.64
CA GLU A 308 14.17 14.89 25.79
C GLU A 308 13.75 16.20 26.46
N GLU A 309 13.99 16.30 27.76
CA GLU A 309 13.62 17.47 28.57
C GLU A 309 14.78 18.46 28.77
N SER A 310 15.93 18.21 28.14
CA SER A 310 17.12 19.05 28.30
C SER A 310 16.87 20.46 27.78
N ARG A 311 16.88 21.44 28.68
CA ARG A 311 16.80 22.87 28.34
C ARG A 311 17.92 23.32 27.40
N ALA A 312 19.06 22.62 27.42
CA ALA A 312 20.18 22.90 26.53
C ALA A 312 19.83 22.71 25.04
N LEU A 313 18.83 21.86 24.73
CA LEU A 313 18.40 21.61 23.36
C LEU A 313 17.33 22.60 22.87
N LEU A 314 16.74 23.42 23.74
CA LEU A 314 15.70 24.38 23.34
C LEU A 314 16.20 25.42 22.35
N LEU A 315 17.39 25.99 22.58
CA LEU A 315 17.98 26.99 21.69
C LEU A 315 18.32 26.40 20.31
N PRO A 316 19.07 25.28 20.18
CA PRO A 316 19.35 24.71 18.86
C PRO A 316 18.08 24.25 18.14
N MET A 317 17.08 23.71 18.84
CA MET A 317 15.77 23.40 18.23
C MET A 317 15.07 24.66 17.71
N PHE A 318 15.08 25.75 18.48
CA PHE A 318 14.47 27.02 18.06
C PHE A 318 15.14 27.60 16.82
N LEU A 319 16.47 27.60 16.80
CA LEU A 319 17.26 28.08 15.66
C LEU A 319 17.00 27.21 14.43
N LEU A 320 17.01 25.89 14.57
CA LEU A 320 16.72 24.96 13.47
C LEU A 320 15.29 25.14 12.94
N HIS A 321 14.29 25.19 13.83
CA HIS A 321 12.89 25.42 13.46
C HIS A 321 12.72 26.72 12.69
N THR A 322 13.29 27.81 13.19
CA THR A 322 13.21 29.14 12.57
C THR A 322 13.90 29.17 11.21
N PHE A 323 15.09 28.57 11.11
CA PHE A 323 15.85 28.47 9.87
C PHE A 323 15.12 27.65 8.79
N LEU A 324 14.66 26.44 9.15
CA LEU A 324 13.89 25.59 8.24
C LEU A 324 12.58 26.26 7.82
N LYS A 325 11.89 26.93 8.76
CA LYS A 325 10.68 27.70 8.45
C LYS A 325 10.96 28.82 7.46
N PHE A 326 12.07 29.53 7.61
CA PHE A 326 12.49 30.55 6.64
C PHE A 326 12.70 29.95 5.24
N ILE A 327 13.43 28.83 5.14
CA ILE A 327 13.63 28.11 3.86
C ILE A 327 12.29 27.71 3.25
N PHE A 328 11.37 27.15 4.05
CA PHE A 328 10.07 26.72 3.55
C PHE A 328 9.19 27.88 3.11
N ARG A 329 9.25 29.03 3.78
CA ARG A 329 8.55 30.25 3.35
C ARG A 329 9.13 30.83 2.08
N LEU A 330 10.45 30.78 1.90
CA LEU A 330 11.12 31.30 0.72
C LEU A 330 10.90 30.40 -0.50
N PHE A 331 11.17 29.10 -0.37
CA PHE A 331 11.19 28.17 -1.50
C PHE A 331 9.82 27.56 -1.79
N PHE A 332 9.05 27.24 -0.74
CA PHE A 332 7.74 26.60 -0.88
C PHE A 332 6.56 27.53 -0.57
N ARG A 333 6.80 28.83 -0.35
CA ARG A 333 5.74 29.81 -0.01
C ARG A 333 4.78 29.28 1.06
N LEU A 334 5.33 28.60 2.07
CA LEU A 334 4.57 27.88 3.09
C LEU A 334 3.55 28.81 3.77
N GLU A 335 2.28 28.41 3.71
CA GLU A 335 1.15 29.11 4.31
C GLU A 335 0.45 28.20 5.33
N ALA A 336 0.18 28.73 6.53
CA ALA A 336 -0.52 28.01 7.58
C ALA A 336 -1.87 28.66 7.86
N ARG A 337 -2.95 27.86 7.85
CA ARG A 337 -4.33 28.31 8.06
C ARG A 337 -4.95 27.55 9.22
N GLY A 338 -5.82 28.22 10.00
CA GLY A 338 -6.54 27.55 11.09
C GLY A 338 -5.67 27.17 12.29
N VAL A 339 -4.46 27.71 12.42
CA VAL A 339 -3.54 27.44 13.55
C VAL A 339 -4.19 27.70 14.91
N GLN A 340 -5.16 28.62 14.97
CA GLN A 340 -5.99 28.89 16.15
C GLN A 340 -6.88 27.71 16.59
N ASN A 341 -7.17 26.76 15.70
CA ASN A 341 -7.96 25.56 16.01
C ASN A 341 -7.15 24.53 16.81
N ILE A 342 -5.82 24.65 16.86
CA ILE A 342 -4.98 23.77 17.66
C ILE A 342 -5.24 24.08 19.15
N PRO A 343 -5.68 23.10 19.97
CA PRO A 343 -6.01 23.32 21.37
C PRO A 343 -4.85 23.94 22.16
N ALA A 344 -5.16 24.92 23.01
CA ALA A 344 -4.22 25.48 23.97
C ALA A 344 -4.31 24.72 25.32
N GLY A 345 -3.17 24.50 25.99
CA GLY A 345 -3.12 24.01 27.36
C GLY A 345 -3.44 22.52 27.58
N ARG A 346 -3.77 21.77 26.52
CA ARG A 346 -3.95 20.31 26.54
C ARG A 346 -3.24 19.69 25.34
N ASN A 347 -2.86 18.43 25.47
CA ASN A 347 -2.33 17.69 24.34
C ASN A 347 -3.43 17.32 23.35
N PHE A 348 -3.01 17.04 22.13
CA PHE A 348 -3.85 16.73 20.98
C PHE A 348 -3.13 15.77 20.04
N ILE A 349 -3.87 15.19 19.11
CA ILE A 349 -3.34 14.39 18.01
C ILE A 349 -3.51 15.18 16.71
N LEU A 350 -2.45 15.43 15.96
CA LEU A 350 -2.54 15.92 14.58
C LEU A 350 -2.70 14.74 13.64
N ALA A 351 -3.67 14.84 12.73
CA ALA A 351 -3.92 13.83 11.70
C ALA A 351 -3.83 14.45 10.28
N PRO A 352 -2.61 14.71 9.77
CA PRO A 352 -2.36 15.16 8.41
C PRO A 352 -2.53 14.08 7.35
N ASN A 353 -2.92 14.47 6.14
CA ASN A 353 -2.73 13.61 4.96
C ASN A 353 -1.24 13.46 4.59
N HIS A 354 -0.89 12.39 3.88
CA HIS A 354 0.50 12.04 3.56
C HIS A 354 0.72 11.80 2.06
N THR A 355 1.29 12.77 1.36
CA THR A 355 1.55 12.75 -0.09
C THR A 355 3.02 12.98 -0.47
N SER A 356 3.86 13.48 0.45
CA SER A 356 5.24 13.90 0.18
C SER A 356 6.19 13.63 1.35
N TYR A 357 7.49 13.57 1.06
CA TYR A 357 8.55 13.62 2.09
C TYR A 357 8.58 14.96 2.84
N LEU A 358 7.97 16.03 2.30
CA LEU A 358 7.93 17.35 2.92
C LEU A 358 6.84 17.49 3.97
N ASP A 359 5.87 16.57 4.04
CA ASP A 359 4.65 16.75 4.82
C ASP A 359 4.90 16.94 6.32
N GLY A 360 5.74 16.09 6.92
CA GLY A 360 6.08 16.19 8.34
C GLY A 360 6.70 17.54 8.67
N PHE A 361 7.63 18.01 7.82
CA PHE A 361 8.22 19.33 7.97
C PHE A 361 7.19 20.45 7.79
N ALA A 362 6.35 20.37 6.76
CA ALA A 362 5.34 21.39 6.48
C ALA A 362 4.39 21.57 7.67
N VAL A 363 3.93 20.48 8.29
CA VAL A 363 3.06 20.52 9.48
C VAL A 363 3.80 21.14 10.67
N LEU A 364 4.98 20.63 11.00
CA LEU A 364 5.72 21.05 12.20
C LEU A 364 6.21 22.51 12.11
N LEU A 365 6.60 22.97 10.91
CA LEU A 365 7.05 24.35 10.67
C LEU A 365 5.89 25.36 10.61
N SER A 366 4.68 24.88 10.31
CA SER A 366 3.45 25.68 10.34
C SER A 366 2.99 26.01 11.77
N ILE A 367 3.49 25.29 12.76
CA ILE A 367 3.14 25.45 14.17
C ILE A 367 4.15 26.37 14.87
N PRO A 368 3.73 27.26 15.80
CA PRO A 368 4.64 28.06 16.61
C PRO A 368 5.60 27.19 17.45
N PHE A 369 6.86 27.61 17.58
CA PHE A 369 7.91 26.85 18.28
C PHE A 369 7.50 26.37 19.68
N ALA A 370 6.84 27.24 20.45
CA ALA A 370 6.38 26.94 21.81
C ALA A 370 5.44 25.72 21.89
N ARG A 371 4.70 25.43 20.81
CA ARG A 371 3.84 24.24 20.67
C ARG A 371 4.59 23.08 20.02
N PHE A 372 5.37 23.36 18.97
CA PHE A 372 6.18 22.37 18.25
C PHE A 372 7.05 21.53 19.20
N ARG A 373 7.71 22.16 20.17
CA ARG A 373 8.61 21.46 21.12
C ARG A 373 7.92 20.36 21.94
N ASN A 374 6.60 20.35 22.00
CA ASN A 374 5.79 19.37 22.73
C ASN A 374 5.04 18.40 21.80
N ILE A 375 5.33 18.41 20.50
CA ILE A 375 4.74 17.50 19.52
C ILE A 375 5.77 16.45 19.14
N TYR A 376 5.40 15.17 19.25
CA TYR A 376 6.21 14.05 18.80
C TYR A 376 5.61 13.45 17.52
N THR A 377 6.46 12.99 16.61
CA THR A 377 6.05 12.32 15.36
C THR A 377 6.65 10.93 15.31
N LEU A 378 5.87 9.94 14.89
CA LEU A 378 6.40 8.61 14.62
C LEU A 378 7.10 8.58 13.25
N GLY A 379 8.32 8.05 13.19
CA GLY A 379 9.10 7.96 11.95
C GLY A 379 9.80 6.62 11.79
N LEU A 380 9.93 6.14 10.54
CA LEU A 380 10.64 4.90 10.23
C LEU A 380 12.12 5.02 10.59
N SER A 381 12.62 4.07 11.39
CA SER A 381 14.00 4.05 11.93
C SER A 381 15.10 4.07 10.84
N ASP A 382 14.84 3.51 9.65
CA ASP A 382 15.78 3.49 8.52
C ASP A 382 16.20 4.90 8.07
N PHE A 383 15.34 5.91 8.26
CA PHE A 383 15.67 7.31 7.97
C PHE A 383 16.51 7.97 9.08
N PHE A 384 16.58 7.37 10.27
CA PHE A 384 17.16 7.96 11.48
C PHE A 384 18.35 7.18 12.08
N SER A 385 18.80 6.09 11.43
CA SER A 385 19.93 5.29 11.89
C SER A 385 21.29 6.00 11.70
N GLY A 386 22.06 6.16 12.77
CA GLY A 386 23.41 6.79 12.80
C GLY A 386 23.53 8.06 13.66
N THR A 387 24.74 8.47 14.03
CA THR A 387 25.00 9.51 15.05
C THR A 387 24.43 10.89 14.68
N PHE A 388 24.57 11.32 13.42
CA PHE A 388 24.06 12.61 12.95
C PHE A 388 22.54 12.61 12.77
N LYS A 389 22.00 11.50 12.24
CA LYS A 389 20.56 11.31 12.02
C LYS A 389 19.78 11.14 13.33
N GLY A 390 20.38 10.50 14.34
CA GLY A 390 19.82 10.43 15.70
C GLY A 390 19.78 11.79 16.40
N CYS A 391 20.75 12.68 16.16
CA CYS A 391 20.69 14.06 16.64
C CYS A 391 19.54 14.85 15.98
N ALA A 392 19.36 14.67 14.66
CA ALA A 392 18.24 15.29 13.92
C ALA A 392 16.87 14.76 14.41
N ALA A 393 16.75 13.47 14.71
CA ALA A 393 15.54 12.89 15.30
C ALA A 393 15.20 13.52 16.65
N LYS A 394 16.20 13.74 17.51
CA LYS A 394 16.03 14.43 18.80
C LYS A 394 15.60 15.89 18.62
N LEU A 395 16.23 16.63 17.70
CA LEU A 395 15.87 18.03 17.43
C LEU A 395 14.50 18.18 16.77
N GLY A 396 13.99 17.12 16.13
CA GLY A 396 12.68 17.08 15.47
C GLY A 396 11.58 16.38 16.26
N ASN A 397 11.84 15.93 17.49
CA ASN A 397 10.92 15.11 18.30
C ASN A 397 10.37 13.88 17.53
N VAL A 398 11.24 13.19 16.78
CA VAL A 398 10.85 11.99 16.03
C VAL A 398 11.15 10.75 16.86
N ILE A 399 10.15 9.91 17.05
CA ILE A 399 10.27 8.60 17.69
C ILE A 399 10.56 7.59 16.58
N PRO A 400 11.77 7.02 16.51
CA PRO A 400 12.10 6.01 15.53
C PRO A 400 11.36 4.70 15.86
N ILE A 401 10.73 4.11 14.86
CA ILE A 401 10.08 2.79 14.95
C ILE A 401 10.57 1.96 13.77
N ASP A 402 10.98 0.70 14.01
CA ASP A 402 11.39 -0.19 12.93
C ASP A 402 10.19 -0.61 12.09
N SER A 403 10.37 -0.70 10.76
CA SER A 403 9.36 -1.18 9.80
C SER A 403 8.93 -2.62 10.09
N SER A 404 9.80 -3.42 10.72
CA SER A 404 9.53 -4.77 11.20
C SER A 404 8.88 -4.81 12.59
N SER A 405 8.74 -3.68 13.28
CA SER A 405 8.07 -3.60 14.57
C SER A 405 6.57 -3.78 14.38
N TYR A 406 6.00 -4.70 15.15
CA TYR A 406 4.56 -4.85 15.32
C TYR A 406 3.91 -3.48 15.60
N LEU A 407 2.84 -3.18 14.87
CA LEU A 407 2.07 -1.94 14.96
C LEU A 407 1.56 -1.62 16.38
N ASN A 408 1.51 -2.61 17.28
CA ASN A 408 1.25 -2.43 18.70
C ASN A 408 2.30 -1.55 19.40
N LYS A 409 3.60 -1.68 19.09
CA LYS A 409 4.67 -0.88 19.69
C LYS A 409 4.53 0.59 19.30
N ALA A 410 4.18 0.84 18.04
CA ALA A 410 3.90 2.19 17.55
C ALA A 410 2.71 2.84 18.28
N LEU A 411 1.64 2.08 18.50
CA LEU A 411 0.47 2.54 19.24
C LEU A 411 0.74 2.70 20.74
N GLN A 412 1.51 1.82 21.36
CA GLN A 412 1.94 1.93 22.76
C GLN A 412 2.84 3.14 22.98
N ALA A 413 3.84 3.35 22.11
CA ALA A 413 4.67 4.54 22.13
C ALA A 413 3.84 5.82 21.96
N SER A 414 2.89 5.82 21.02
CA SER A 414 1.93 6.91 20.84
C SER A 414 1.11 7.19 22.09
N ALA A 415 0.56 6.15 22.72
CA ALA A 415 -0.20 6.27 23.96
C ALA A 415 0.68 6.76 25.11
N GLN A 416 1.94 6.33 25.19
CA GLN A 416 2.90 6.79 26.20
C GLN A 416 3.17 8.30 26.06
N VAL A 417 3.40 8.80 24.84
CA VAL A 417 3.55 10.24 24.53
C VAL A 417 2.34 11.03 25.04
N LEU A 418 1.16 10.54 24.71
CA LEU A 418 -0.10 11.18 25.08
C LEU A 418 -0.35 11.15 26.60
N ARG A 419 -0.01 10.06 27.30
CA ARG A 419 -0.11 9.98 28.77
C ARG A 419 0.83 10.96 29.47
N HIS A 420 2.01 11.22 28.91
CA HIS A 420 2.98 12.18 29.44
C HIS A 420 2.61 13.64 29.15
N GLY A 421 1.44 13.92 28.56
CA GLY A 421 0.97 15.27 28.27
C GLY A 421 1.61 15.90 27.03
N TYR A 422 2.38 15.14 26.25
CA TYR A 422 2.85 15.56 24.94
C TYR A 422 1.77 15.33 23.88
N SER A 423 1.86 16.10 22.79
CA SER A 423 1.00 15.96 21.61
C SER A 423 1.64 15.04 20.58
N LEU A 424 0.82 14.43 19.74
CA LEU A 424 1.27 13.46 18.74
C LEU A 424 0.93 13.97 17.34
N SER A 425 1.81 13.75 16.36
CA SER A 425 1.50 13.87 14.94
C SER A 425 1.59 12.49 14.31
N VAL A 426 0.48 12.00 13.78
CA VAL A 426 0.38 10.68 13.14
C VAL A 426 -0.24 10.83 11.75
N PHE A 427 0.36 10.18 10.75
CA PHE A 427 -0.21 10.11 9.40
C PHE A 427 -1.15 8.90 9.32
N PRO A 428 -2.47 9.10 9.40
CA PRO A 428 -3.43 8.00 9.51
C PRO A 428 -3.57 7.17 8.23
N GLU A 429 -3.01 7.61 7.10
CA GLU A 429 -2.97 6.85 5.84
C GLU A 429 -2.05 5.62 5.91
N GLY A 430 -1.14 5.55 6.89
CA GLY A 430 -0.16 4.46 7.05
C GLY A 430 0.92 4.42 5.96
N GLY A 431 0.85 5.28 4.96
CA GLY A 431 1.85 5.42 3.90
C GLY A 431 1.64 6.71 3.11
N ARG A 432 2.52 6.94 2.13
CA ARG A 432 2.43 8.09 1.23
C ARG A 432 1.66 7.74 -0.03
N SER A 433 0.77 8.64 -0.44
CA SER A 433 0.04 8.60 -1.70
C SER A 433 0.96 8.66 -2.93
N PHE A 434 0.55 7.99 -4.02
CA PHE A 434 1.28 7.91 -5.30
C PHE A 434 0.84 8.94 -6.33
N ASP A 435 -0.44 9.27 -6.30
CA ASP A 435 -1.14 10.15 -7.22
C ASP A 435 -1.43 11.53 -6.60
N GLY A 436 -1.12 11.70 -5.31
CA GLY A 436 -1.41 12.91 -4.56
C GLY A 436 -2.84 12.95 -4.00
N HIS A 437 -3.64 11.92 -4.23
CA HIS A 437 -4.98 11.79 -3.67
C HIS A 437 -4.96 11.26 -2.24
N LEU A 438 -6.00 11.64 -1.48
CA LEU A 438 -6.17 11.28 -0.08
C LEU A 438 -6.51 9.78 0.06
N MET A 439 -5.61 9.00 0.65
CA MET A 439 -5.85 7.59 0.89
C MET A 439 -6.87 7.36 2.02
N GLU A 440 -7.27 6.11 2.20
CA GLU A 440 -8.06 5.66 3.35
C GLU A 440 -7.28 5.86 4.66
N PHE A 441 -7.97 6.31 5.71
CA PHE A 441 -7.40 6.41 7.05
C PHE A 441 -7.59 5.08 7.78
N LYS A 442 -6.54 4.62 8.45
CA LYS A 442 -6.51 3.37 9.20
C LYS A 442 -7.04 3.56 10.62
N LYS A 443 -7.68 2.53 11.19
CA LYS A 443 -8.31 2.56 12.52
C LYS A 443 -7.38 2.94 13.69
N GLY A 444 -6.05 2.86 13.52
CA GLY A 444 -5.06 3.23 14.55
C GLY A 444 -5.26 4.63 15.17
N VAL A 445 -5.60 5.64 14.36
CA VAL A 445 -5.89 6.98 14.87
C VAL A 445 -7.20 7.01 15.68
N GLY A 446 -8.19 6.21 15.29
CA GLY A 446 -9.45 6.04 16.01
C GLY A 446 -9.24 5.34 17.35
N ILE A 447 -8.41 4.29 17.39
CA ILE A 447 -8.01 3.59 18.62
C ILE A 447 -7.40 4.59 19.60
N LEU A 448 -6.41 5.38 19.16
CA LEU A 448 -5.79 6.40 20.02
C LEU A 448 -6.81 7.43 20.50
N ALA A 449 -7.65 7.97 19.61
CA ALA A 449 -8.61 9.02 19.94
C ALA A 449 -9.67 8.56 20.96
N ILE A 450 -10.28 7.40 20.73
CA ILE A 450 -11.36 6.86 21.56
C ILE A 450 -10.81 6.42 22.93
N GLU A 451 -9.71 5.67 22.96
CA GLU A 451 -9.20 5.08 24.20
C GLU A 451 -8.46 6.09 25.09
N THR A 452 -7.84 7.12 24.51
CA THR A 452 -7.19 8.18 25.30
C THR A 452 -8.11 9.37 25.60
N GLY A 453 -9.23 9.50 24.87
CA GLY A 453 -10.13 10.65 24.97
C GLY A 453 -9.54 11.98 24.46
N ILE A 454 -8.41 11.93 23.75
CA ILE A 454 -7.69 13.12 23.29
C ILE A 454 -8.25 13.60 21.96
N ALA A 455 -8.39 14.93 21.83
CA ALA A 455 -8.91 15.56 20.63
C ALA A 455 -7.96 15.37 19.43
N VAL A 456 -8.54 15.02 18.28
CA VAL A 456 -7.82 14.89 17.01
C VAL A 456 -8.07 16.09 16.13
N VAL A 457 -7.00 16.77 15.70
CA VAL A 457 -7.05 17.90 14.78
C VAL A 457 -6.83 17.38 13.37
N PRO A 458 -7.85 17.42 12.48
CA PRO A 458 -7.65 17.09 11.08
C PRO A 458 -6.76 18.14 10.41
N VAL A 459 -5.76 17.69 9.66
CA VAL A 459 -4.83 18.58 8.96
C VAL A 459 -4.82 18.25 7.47
N ARG A 460 -4.95 19.28 6.63
CA ARG A 460 -4.83 19.16 5.18
C ARG A 460 -3.56 19.84 4.71
N ILE A 461 -2.75 19.13 3.93
CA ILE A 461 -1.54 19.56 3.28
C ILE A 461 -1.79 19.54 1.77
N GLU A 462 -1.57 20.69 1.13
CA GLU A 462 -1.76 20.89 -0.30
C GLU A 462 -0.46 21.38 -0.95
N GLY A 463 -0.22 20.99 -2.21
CA GLY A 463 0.95 21.38 -2.99
C GLY A 463 2.28 20.69 -2.61
N ALA A 464 2.31 19.92 -1.50
CA ALA A 464 3.49 19.16 -1.10
C ALA A 464 3.81 18.03 -2.10
N PHE A 465 2.79 17.35 -2.64
CA PHE A 465 2.95 16.36 -3.71
C PHE A 465 3.61 16.97 -4.95
N ASP A 466 3.18 18.16 -5.40
CA ASP A 466 3.77 18.84 -6.55
C ASP A 466 5.19 19.35 -6.29
N ALA A 467 5.49 19.67 -5.02
CA ALA A 467 6.79 20.14 -4.57
C ALA A 467 7.83 19.01 -4.57
N LEU A 468 7.51 17.87 -3.95
CA LEU A 468 8.41 16.73 -3.87
C LEU A 468 7.58 15.43 -3.83
N PRO A 469 7.13 14.94 -4.99
CA PRO A 469 6.42 13.67 -5.03
C PRO A 469 7.39 12.55 -4.66
N ARG A 470 6.87 11.39 -4.25
CA ARG A 470 7.69 10.25 -3.79
C ARG A 470 8.80 9.83 -4.75
N THR A 471 8.61 10.05 -6.05
CA THR A 471 9.52 9.63 -7.11
C THR A 471 10.58 10.68 -7.47
N ALA A 472 10.45 11.90 -6.97
CA ALA A 472 11.41 12.96 -7.22
C ALA A 472 12.48 13.00 -6.13
N VAL A 473 13.73 13.17 -6.56
CA VAL A 473 14.88 13.33 -5.65
C VAL A 473 15.02 14.78 -5.20
N TRP A 474 14.72 15.73 -6.10
CA TRP A 474 14.91 17.16 -5.85
C TRP A 474 13.57 17.90 -5.73
N PRO A 475 13.42 18.77 -4.71
CA PRO A 475 12.19 19.53 -4.51
C PRO A 475 12.07 20.66 -5.53
N ARG A 476 10.82 20.95 -5.91
CA ARG A 476 10.42 22.04 -6.79
C ARG A 476 9.79 23.18 -5.98
N PRO A 477 9.98 24.45 -6.37
CA PRO A 477 9.45 25.60 -5.64
C PRO A 477 7.94 25.76 -5.88
N ARG A 478 7.14 24.90 -5.22
CA ARG A 478 5.68 24.91 -5.26
C ARG A 478 5.11 25.41 -3.94
N LYS A 479 3.97 26.09 -4.01
CA LYS A 479 3.29 26.61 -2.82
C LYS A 479 2.77 25.44 -1.98
N ILE A 480 3.12 25.39 -0.70
CA ILE A 480 2.58 24.42 0.25
C ILE A 480 1.63 25.13 1.21
N ILE A 481 0.41 24.61 1.35
CA ILE A 481 -0.60 25.14 2.28
C ILE A 481 -0.91 24.06 3.31
N VAL A 482 -0.85 24.42 4.59
CA VAL A 482 -1.23 23.55 5.72
C VAL A 482 -2.43 24.16 6.43
N THR A 483 -3.55 23.45 6.38
CA THR A 483 -4.82 23.88 6.96
C THR A 483 -5.16 23.00 8.16
N PHE A 484 -5.27 23.59 9.34
CA PHE A 484 -5.69 22.93 10.58
C PHE A 484 -7.19 23.11 10.77
N GLY A 485 -7.94 22.01 10.78
CA GLY A 485 -9.39 22.00 11.00
C GLY A 485 -9.77 22.06 12.48
N ARG A 486 -11.08 22.07 12.76
CA ARG A 486 -11.59 22.05 14.14
C ARG A 486 -11.31 20.68 14.80
N PRO A 487 -10.86 20.65 16.07
CA PRO A 487 -10.63 19.40 16.77
C PRO A 487 -11.89 18.53 16.83
N LEU A 488 -11.69 17.21 16.78
CA LEU A 488 -12.72 16.19 16.94
C LEU A 488 -12.43 15.39 18.21
N LEU A 489 -13.33 15.42 19.18
CA LEU A 489 -13.30 14.50 20.31
C LEU A 489 -14.19 13.29 20.01
N ALA A 490 -13.81 12.12 20.52
CA ALA A 490 -14.65 10.93 20.45
C ALA A 490 -16.02 11.14 21.11
N SER A 491 -16.09 11.94 22.18
CA SER A 491 -17.36 12.33 22.84
C SER A 491 -18.33 13.10 21.94
N ASP A 492 -17.83 13.73 20.88
CA ASP A 492 -18.62 14.57 19.98
C ASP A 492 -19.10 13.77 18.76
N VAL A 493 -18.72 12.49 18.65
CA VAL A 493 -19.08 11.61 17.54
C VAL A 493 -20.35 10.85 17.87
N ASP A 494 -21.33 10.94 16.99
CA ASP A 494 -22.54 10.14 17.04
C ASP A 494 -22.27 8.75 16.44
N PHE A 495 -21.92 7.81 17.32
CA PHE A 495 -21.66 6.41 16.96
C PHE A 495 -22.93 5.63 16.57
N SER A 496 -24.13 6.17 16.80
CA SER A 496 -25.38 5.52 16.37
C SER A 496 -25.54 5.48 14.85
N LYS A 497 -24.83 6.36 14.12
CA LYS A 497 -24.82 6.44 12.65
C LYS A 497 -23.80 5.50 12.00
N LYS A 498 -23.07 4.73 12.80
CA LYS A 498 -22.06 3.79 12.33
C LYS A 498 -22.74 2.64 11.55
N PRO A 499 -22.20 2.23 10.38
CA PRO A 499 -22.62 0.99 9.72
C PRO A 499 -22.54 -0.22 10.65
N GLU A 500 -23.43 -1.20 10.47
CA GLU A 500 -23.48 -2.42 11.32
C GLU A 500 -22.19 -3.25 11.20
N ASP A 501 -21.55 -3.24 10.05
CA ASP A 501 -20.35 -4.02 9.69
C ASP A 501 -19.02 -3.32 9.98
N MET A 502 -19.05 -2.13 10.60
CA MET A 502 -17.87 -1.31 10.88
C MET A 502 -17.64 -1.16 12.38
N ASP A 503 -16.40 -1.21 12.86
CA ASP A 503 -16.10 -0.90 14.26
C ASP A 503 -16.05 0.63 14.53
N GLU A 504 -16.14 1.02 15.80
CA GLU A 504 -16.15 2.44 16.21
C GLU A 504 -14.85 3.17 15.84
N TYR A 505 -13.71 2.47 15.87
CA TYR A 505 -12.39 3.04 15.58
C TYR A 505 -12.24 3.39 14.10
N GLN A 506 -12.64 2.48 13.20
CA GLN A 506 -12.62 2.70 11.76
C GLN A 506 -13.66 3.74 11.35
N TYR A 507 -14.83 3.76 12.00
CA TYR A 507 -15.83 4.81 11.78
C TYR A 507 -15.29 6.19 12.15
N PHE A 508 -14.63 6.33 13.30
CA PHE A 508 -13.95 7.57 13.69
C PHE A 508 -12.88 7.98 12.66
N ALA A 509 -12.06 7.03 12.20
CA ALA A 509 -11.03 7.28 11.20
C ALA A 509 -11.62 7.76 9.86
N ASN A 510 -12.75 7.19 9.43
CA ASN A 510 -13.47 7.59 8.22
C ASN A 510 -14.04 9.00 8.35
N LEU A 511 -14.70 9.33 9.46
CA LEU A 511 -15.20 10.69 9.73
C LEU A 511 -14.06 11.71 9.73
N LEU A 512 -12.91 11.35 10.31
CA LEU A 512 -11.72 12.19 10.32
C LEU A 512 -11.18 12.42 8.90
N ARG A 513 -11.15 11.38 8.06
CA ARG A 513 -10.75 11.47 6.64
C ARG A 513 -11.65 12.44 5.88
N GLU A 514 -12.97 12.36 6.10
CA GLU A 514 -13.93 13.28 5.48
C GLU A 514 -13.67 14.72 5.90
N ARG A 515 -13.41 14.97 7.19
CA ARG A 515 -13.02 16.31 7.65
C ARG A 515 -11.75 16.81 6.97
N VAL A 516 -10.72 15.97 6.81
CA VAL A 516 -9.49 16.35 6.10
C VAL A 516 -9.77 16.66 4.63
N ARG A 517 -10.63 15.88 3.96
CA ARG A 517 -11.07 16.13 2.58
C ARG A 517 -11.81 17.47 2.46
N ASP A 518 -12.72 17.77 3.38
CA ASP A 518 -13.59 18.94 3.29
C ASP A 518 -12.84 20.25 3.57
N LEU A 519 -11.68 20.21 4.24
CA LEU A 519 -10.78 21.35 4.34
C LEU A 519 -10.29 21.84 2.97
N GLN A 520 -10.27 20.98 1.94
CA GLN A 520 -9.95 21.36 0.55
C GLN A 520 -11.04 22.24 -0.08
N LYS A 521 -12.31 22.02 0.26
CA LYS A 521 -13.46 22.68 -0.39
C LYS A 521 -13.76 24.08 0.17
N ALA A 522 -13.31 24.38 1.38
CA ALA A 522 -13.54 25.67 2.04
C ALA A 522 -12.91 26.88 1.30
N ASP A 523 -12.03 26.64 0.32
CA ASP A 523 -11.43 27.68 -0.54
C ASP A 523 -12.28 28.03 -1.79
N GLY A 524 -13.27 27.20 -2.17
CA GLY A 524 -14.11 27.45 -3.36
C GLY A 524 -15.28 28.42 -3.15
N LEU A 525 -15.63 28.74 -1.89
CA LEU A 525 -16.80 29.55 -1.54
C LEU A 525 -16.51 31.03 -1.28
N LYS A 526 -15.28 31.51 -1.58
CA LYS A 526 -14.89 32.91 -1.40
C LYS A 526 -14.71 33.71 -2.69
N THR A 527 -15.02 33.15 -3.86
CA THR A 527 -14.84 33.85 -5.15
C THR A 527 -16.13 34.36 -5.83
N ASP A 528 -17.33 34.11 -5.29
CA ASP A 528 -18.60 34.49 -5.96
C ASP A 528 -19.50 35.46 -5.16
N VAL A 529 -18.92 36.30 -4.30
CA VAL A 529 -19.66 37.44 -3.68
C VAL A 529 -19.00 38.74 -4.10
N GLY A 530 -19.16 39.08 -5.37
CA GLY A 530 -18.59 40.32 -5.91
C GLY A 530 -18.88 40.55 -7.38
N LYS A 531 -20.15 40.43 -7.82
CA LYS A 531 -20.67 40.97 -9.08
C LYS A 531 -22.20 40.88 -9.16
N ILE A 532 -22.89 41.60 -8.28
CA ILE A 532 -24.23 42.12 -8.56
C ILE A 532 -24.26 43.56 -8.06
N THR A 533 -23.89 44.48 -8.95
CA THR A 533 -24.41 45.85 -9.06
C THR A 533 -24.53 46.15 -10.53
#